data_AF-A0A929I6T0-F1
#
_entry.id   AF-A0A929I6T0-F1
#
_cell.length_a   1.000
_cell.length_b   1.000
_cell.length_c   1.000
_cell.angle_alpha   90.00
_cell.angle_beta   90.00
_cell.angle_gamma   90.00
#
_symmetry.space_group_name_H-M   'P 1'
#
loop_
_entity.id
_entity.type
_entity.pdbx_description
1 polymer ?
#
loop_
_entity_poly.entity_id
_entity_poly.type
_entity_poly.pdbx_seq_one_letter_code
_entity_poly.pdbx_strand_id
1 'polypeptide(L)'
;MKTHDELYRQYTFRVTRELVKTVTEAKTLLEEKGDKAFPLLDRMKSDQLGLYLYVYRSSDGLCLYHGENRALVGTRLDRFTDQLGKPLHKLISREIKNPFNRHGWVHYYWNRPHGLFL
;
A
#
# COMPACT_ATOMS: atom_id res chain seq x y z
N MET A 1 9.50 -21.77 -12.01
CA MET A 1 9.20 -20.52 -11.30
C MET A 1 9.31 -19.40 -12.32
N LYS A 2 8.24 -18.65 -12.62
CA LYS A 2 8.30 -17.54 -13.59
C LYS A 2 9.27 -16.48 -13.07
N THR A 3 10.07 -15.89 -13.94
CA THR A 3 10.98 -14.80 -13.56
C THR A 3 10.17 -13.58 -13.07
N HIS A 4 10.76 -12.73 -12.22
CA HIS A 4 10.09 -11.50 -11.72
C HIS A 4 9.52 -10.66 -12.87
N ASP A 5 10.19 -10.63 -14.02
CA ASP A 5 9.79 -9.89 -15.21
C ASP A 5 8.57 -10.48 -15.95
N GLU A 6 8.38 -11.79 -15.92
CA GLU A 6 7.24 -12.46 -16.56
C GLU A 6 5.93 -12.29 -15.79
N LEU A 7 6.00 -12.08 -14.46
CA LEU A 7 4.83 -11.86 -13.60
C LEU A 7 4.07 -10.58 -13.94
N TYR A 8 4.76 -9.54 -14.43
CA TYR A 8 4.14 -8.24 -14.69
C TYR A 8 3.67 -8.06 -16.13
N ARG A 9 4.17 -8.87 -17.08
CA ARG A 9 3.77 -8.77 -18.51
C ARG A 9 2.29 -9.03 -18.76
N GLN A 10 1.59 -9.67 -17.82
CA GLN A 10 0.15 -9.94 -17.92
C GLN A 10 -0.73 -8.69 -17.82
N TYR A 11 -0.23 -7.57 -17.27
CA TYR A 11 -1.02 -6.34 -17.18
C TYR A 11 -0.82 -5.49 -18.44
N THR A 12 -1.93 -5.15 -19.10
CA THR A 12 -1.93 -4.35 -20.34
C THR A 12 -1.41 -2.93 -20.11
N PHE A 13 -1.83 -2.28 -19.03
CA PHE A 13 -1.51 -0.88 -18.77
C PHE A 13 -0.17 -0.72 -18.04
N ARG A 14 0.67 0.20 -18.54
CA ARG A 14 1.99 0.51 -17.95
C ARG A 14 1.88 0.87 -16.47
N VAL A 15 0.92 1.72 -16.12
CA VAL A 15 0.72 2.17 -14.73
C VAL A 15 0.41 1.00 -13.80
N THR A 16 -0.44 0.05 -14.23
CA THR A 16 -0.73 -1.15 -13.45
C THR A 16 0.50 -2.03 -13.29
N ARG A 17 1.33 -2.19 -14.34
CA ARG A 17 2.60 -2.93 -14.25
C ARG A 17 3.55 -2.32 -13.22
N GLU A 18 3.79 -1.01 -13.30
CA GLU A 18 4.67 -0.30 -12.37
C GLU A 18 4.15 -0.39 -10.94
N LEU A 19 2.84 -0.25 -10.73
CA LEU A 19 2.23 -0.37 -9.40
C LEU A 19 2.47 -1.76 -8.81
N VAL A 20 2.12 -2.83 -9.54
CA VAL A 20 2.24 -4.21 -9.04
C VAL A 20 3.70 -4.58 -8.82
N LYS A 21 4.61 -4.15 -9.71
CA LYS A 21 6.06 -4.31 -9.52
C LYS A 21 6.52 -3.61 -8.24
N THR A 22 6.15 -2.35 -8.04
CA THR A 22 6.56 -1.55 -6.88
C THR A 22 6.09 -2.18 -5.56
N VAL A 23 4.82 -2.61 -5.48
CA VAL A 23 4.28 -3.25 -4.27
C VAL A 23 4.97 -4.59 -4.00
N THR A 24 5.29 -5.36 -5.04
CA THR A 24 5.98 -6.65 -4.90
C THR A 24 7.42 -6.45 -4.40
N GLU A 25 8.15 -5.50 -4.97
CA GLU A 25 9.52 -5.17 -4.53
C GLU A 25 9.54 -4.64 -3.09
N ALA A 26 8.58 -3.79 -2.73
CA ALA A 26 8.42 -3.31 -1.35
C ALA A 26 8.12 -4.43 -0.37
N LYS A 27 7.26 -5.39 -0.75
CA LYS A 27 6.99 -6.59 0.04
C LYS A 27 8.27 -7.38 0.29
N THR A 28 9.08 -7.64 -0.75
CA THR A 28 10.34 -8.37 -0.61
C THR A 28 11.30 -7.66 0.35
N LEU A 29 11.44 -6.33 0.24
CA LEU A 29 12.27 -5.57 1.19
C LEU A 29 11.78 -5.69 2.63
N LEU A 30 10.46 -5.65 2.85
CA LEU A 30 9.87 -5.82 4.18
C LEU A 30 10.07 -7.24 4.73
N GLU A 31 9.99 -8.27 3.89
CA GLU A 31 10.25 -9.66 4.29
C GLU A 31 11.73 -9.87 4.69
N GLU A 32 12.66 -9.23 3.98
CA GLU A 32 14.10 -9.38 4.24
C GLU A 32 14.61 -8.52 5.40
N LYS A 33 14.08 -7.30 5.56
CA LYS A 33 14.65 -6.28 6.45
C LYS A 33 13.71 -5.84 7.58
N GLY A 34 12.44 -6.26 7.54
CA GLY A 34 11.40 -5.76 8.44
C GLY A 34 11.32 -4.23 8.39
N ASP A 35 11.14 -3.61 9.56
CA ASP A 35 10.99 -2.15 9.69
C ASP A 35 12.22 -1.36 9.20
N LYS A 36 13.40 -1.99 9.11
CA LYS A 36 14.60 -1.34 8.54
C LYS A 36 14.45 -1.06 7.03
N ALA A 37 13.43 -1.60 6.37
CA ALA A 37 13.12 -1.31 4.98
C ALA A 37 12.49 0.08 4.77
N PHE A 38 11.87 0.70 5.78
CA PHE A 38 11.08 1.92 5.60
C PHE A 38 11.84 3.07 4.88
N PRO A 39 13.11 3.37 5.20
CA PRO A 39 13.86 4.39 4.46
C PRO A 39 14.09 4.07 2.96
N LEU A 40 14.03 2.79 2.58
CA LEU A 40 14.15 2.35 1.19
C LEU A 40 12.82 2.52 0.44
N LEU A 41 11.69 2.41 1.14
CA LEU A 41 10.36 2.60 0.55
C LEU A 41 10.12 4.05 0.10
N ASP A 42 10.76 5.03 0.73
CA ASP A 42 10.68 6.45 0.30
C ASP A 42 11.17 6.61 -1.15
N ARG A 43 12.15 5.82 -1.58
CA ARG A 43 12.73 5.86 -2.94
C ARG A 43 11.85 5.20 -3.99
N MET A 44 10.79 4.51 -3.58
CA MET A 44 9.83 3.82 -4.45
C MET A 44 8.60 4.68 -4.77
N LYS A 45 8.52 5.90 -4.21
CA LYS A 45 7.49 6.88 -4.55
C LYS A 45 7.65 7.32 -6.02
N SER A 46 6.53 7.56 -6.69
CA SER A 46 6.51 8.18 -8.01
C SER A 46 5.49 9.31 -8.06
N ASP A 47 5.95 10.56 -8.07
CA ASP A 47 5.07 11.73 -8.20
C ASP A 47 4.37 11.76 -9.57
N GLN A 48 5.07 11.35 -10.64
CA GLN A 48 4.49 11.28 -11.98
C GLN A 48 3.30 10.30 -12.06
N LEU A 49 3.36 9.19 -11.32
CA LEU A 49 2.28 8.21 -11.26
C LEU A 49 1.31 8.46 -10.10
N GLY A 50 1.57 9.45 -9.24
CA GLY A 50 0.83 9.67 -7.99
C GLY A 50 0.89 8.46 -7.05
N LEU A 51 1.96 7.68 -7.10
CA LEU A 51 2.12 6.43 -6.36
C LEU A 51 3.01 6.64 -5.14
N TYR A 52 2.55 6.15 -3.99
CA TYR A 52 3.32 6.03 -2.76
C TYR A 52 2.90 4.77 -2.00
N LEU A 53 3.70 4.38 -1.03
CA LEU A 53 3.46 3.18 -0.22
C LEU A 53 3.04 3.54 1.21
N TYR A 54 2.28 2.65 1.82
CA TYR A 54 1.96 2.66 3.24
C TYR A 54 2.02 1.24 3.80
N VAL A 55 2.32 1.11 5.09
CA VAL A 55 2.37 -0.17 5.81
C VAL A 55 1.51 -0.06 7.05
N TYR A 56 0.51 -0.93 7.14
CA TYR A 56 -0.36 -1.07 8.31
C TYR A 56 -0.16 -2.43 8.96
N ARG A 57 -0.13 -2.45 10.29
CA ARG A 57 -0.14 -3.71 11.05
C ARG A 57 -1.50 -4.39 10.90
N SER A 58 -1.47 -5.64 10.45
CA SER A 58 -2.66 -6.41 10.10
C SER A 58 -3.64 -6.64 11.25
N SER A 59 -3.14 -6.76 12.50
CA SER A 59 -3.98 -7.07 13.66
C SER A 59 -4.93 -5.94 14.05
N ASP A 60 -4.55 -4.70 13.78
CA ASP A 60 -5.09 -3.56 14.52
C ASP A 60 -5.05 -2.23 13.75
N GLY A 61 -4.52 -2.24 12.53
CA GLY A 61 -4.47 -1.09 11.64
C GLY A 61 -3.50 0.00 12.08
N LEU A 62 -2.53 -0.27 12.96
CA LEU A 62 -1.49 0.70 13.29
C LEU A 62 -0.69 1.05 12.04
N CYS A 63 -0.58 2.34 11.72
CA CYS A 63 0.30 2.83 10.68
C CYS A 63 1.76 2.75 11.12
N LEU A 64 2.52 1.87 10.46
CA LEU A 64 3.96 1.69 10.70
C LEU A 64 4.79 2.58 9.79
N TYR A 65 4.28 2.84 8.58
CA TYR A 65 4.92 3.68 7.58
C TYR A 65 3.87 4.30 6.65
N HIS A 66 4.09 5.54 6.23
CA HIS A 66 3.27 6.22 5.23
C HIS A 66 4.13 7.20 4.43
N GLY A 67 4.41 6.89 3.16
CA GLY A 67 5.35 7.65 2.32
C GLY A 67 4.90 9.08 2.01
N GLU A 68 3.61 9.37 2.11
CA GLU A 68 3.06 10.71 1.82
C GLU A 68 2.73 11.55 3.06
N ASN A 69 2.47 10.91 4.21
CA ASN A 69 1.98 11.61 5.40
C ASN A 69 2.52 10.95 6.66
N ARG A 70 3.68 11.42 7.10
CA ARG A 70 4.36 10.89 8.28
C ARG A 70 3.58 11.10 9.58
N ALA A 71 2.66 12.06 9.64
CA ALA A 71 1.82 12.30 10.82
C ALA A 71 0.84 11.15 11.10
N LEU A 72 0.58 10.27 10.12
CA LEU A 72 -0.25 9.09 10.34
C LEU A 72 0.50 7.96 11.04
N VAL A 73 1.84 7.95 11.02
CA VAL A 73 2.62 6.90 11.68
C VAL A 73 2.34 6.91 13.19
N GLY A 74 2.04 5.74 13.75
CA GLY A 74 1.61 5.59 15.15
C GLY A 74 0.10 5.75 15.38
N THR A 75 -0.67 6.19 14.38
CA THR A 75 -2.14 6.24 14.46
C THR A 75 -2.76 4.90 14.06
N ARG A 76 -3.99 4.64 14.54
CA ARG A 76 -4.74 3.43 14.23
C ARG A 76 -5.85 3.74 13.23
N LEU A 77 -5.97 2.91 12.20
CA LEU A 77 -7.01 3.05 11.17
C LEU A 77 -8.15 2.03 11.29
N ASP A 78 -8.20 1.23 12.36
CA ASP A 78 -9.25 0.24 12.61
C ASP A 78 -10.67 0.84 12.66
N ARG A 79 -10.79 2.09 13.10
CA ARG A 79 -12.03 2.86 13.12
C ARG A 79 -12.12 3.95 12.04
N PHE A 80 -11.09 4.09 11.20
CA PHE A 80 -11.07 5.12 10.17
C PHE A 80 -12.03 4.78 9.03
N THR A 81 -12.85 5.75 8.64
CA THR A 81 -13.69 5.68 7.47
C THR A 81 -13.37 6.80 6.50
N ASP A 82 -13.50 6.54 5.20
CA ASP A 82 -13.46 7.61 4.21
C ASP A 82 -14.69 8.53 4.29
N GLN A 83 -14.74 9.56 3.44
CA GLN A 83 -15.82 10.55 3.36
C GLN A 83 -17.22 9.94 3.11
N LEU A 84 -17.31 8.70 2.59
CA LEU A 84 -18.57 7.98 2.38
C LEU A 84 -18.81 6.87 3.42
N GLY A 85 -18.04 6.85 4.51
CA GLY A 85 -18.20 5.86 5.57
C GLY A 85 -17.55 4.51 5.28
N LYS A 86 -16.73 4.36 4.23
CA LYS A 86 -16.07 3.07 3.94
C LYS A 86 -14.97 2.78 4.95
N PRO A 87 -15.01 1.63 5.66
CA PRO A 87 -14.03 1.30 6.70
C PRO A 87 -12.72 0.78 6.09
N LEU A 88 -11.72 1.66 5.99
CA LEU A 88 -10.51 1.42 5.22
C LEU A 88 -9.75 0.15 5.64
N HIS A 89 -9.42 0.03 6.93
CA HIS A 89 -8.68 -1.11 7.43
C HIS A 89 -9.45 -2.43 7.29
N LYS A 90 -10.79 -2.40 7.39
CA LYS A 90 -11.63 -3.59 7.20
C LYS A 90 -11.62 -4.05 5.75
N LEU A 91 -11.64 -3.13 4.78
CA LEU A 91 -11.53 -3.44 3.36
C LEU A 91 -10.19 -4.14 3.06
N ILE A 92 -9.08 -3.54 3.50
CA ILE A 92 -7.74 -4.13 3.30
C ILE A 92 -7.63 -5.50 3.98
N SER A 93 -8.10 -5.60 5.24
CA SER A 93 -8.08 -6.84 6.02
C SER A 93 -8.86 -7.97 5.35
N ARG A 94 -9.98 -7.65 4.68
CA ARG A 94 -10.77 -8.64 3.96
C ARG A 94 -9.99 -9.23 2.79
N GLU A 95 -9.34 -8.39 1.98
CA GLU A 95 -8.59 -8.84 0.82
C GLU A 95 -7.40 -9.73 1.23
N ILE A 96 -6.64 -9.35 2.27
CA ILE A 96 -5.47 -10.14 2.70
C ILE A 96 -5.84 -11.45 3.43
N LYS A 97 -7.07 -11.58 3.92
CA LYS A 97 -7.58 -12.80 4.57
C LYS A 97 -8.09 -13.84 3.57
N ASN A 98 -8.19 -13.51 2.28
CA ASN A 98 -8.59 -14.48 1.26
C ASN A 98 -7.51 -15.58 1.14
N PRO A 99 -7.85 -16.86 1.40
CA PRO A 99 -6.87 -17.94 1.42
C PRO A 99 -6.34 -18.30 0.03
N PHE A 100 -7.08 -17.98 -1.02
CA PHE A 100 -6.70 -18.24 -2.41
C PHE A 100 -5.90 -17.10 -3.02
N ASN A 101 -6.04 -15.90 -2.48
CA ASN A 101 -5.34 -14.72 -2.97
C ASN A 101 -5.11 -13.69 -1.86
N ARG A 102 -3.91 -13.68 -1.26
CA ARG A 102 -3.56 -12.78 -0.15
C ARG A 102 -3.15 -11.37 -0.58
N HIS A 103 -3.59 -10.93 -1.75
CA HIS A 103 -3.48 -9.57 -2.26
C HIS A 103 -4.76 -9.19 -3.01
N GLY A 104 -5.06 -7.91 -3.09
CA GLY A 104 -6.29 -7.45 -3.73
C GLY A 104 -6.34 -5.94 -3.90
N TRP A 105 -7.36 -5.49 -4.63
CA TRP A 105 -7.63 -4.08 -4.89
C TRP A 105 -8.74 -3.59 -3.97
N VAL A 106 -8.55 -2.42 -3.38
CA VAL A 106 -9.56 -1.74 -2.56
C VAL A 106 -9.81 -0.35 -3.13
N HIS A 107 -11.07 0.10 -3.07
CA HIS A 107 -11.48 1.39 -3.63
C HIS A 107 -12.15 2.24 -2.55
N TYR A 108 -11.49 3.34 -2.20
CA TYR A 108 -11.91 4.27 -1.15
C TYR A 108 -11.50 5.71 -1.51
N TYR A 109 -12.13 6.68 -0.86
CA TYR A 109 -11.71 8.09 -0.97
C TYR A 109 -10.55 8.38 -0.03
N TRP A 110 -9.58 9.13 -0.53
CA TRP A 110 -8.43 9.57 0.24
C TRP A 110 -7.99 10.94 -0.23
N ASN A 111 -7.32 11.68 0.66
CA ASN A 111 -6.74 12.97 0.30
C ASN A 111 -5.69 12.76 -0.80
N ARG A 112 -5.68 13.65 -1.79
CA ARG A 112 -4.61 13.62 -2.80
C ARG A 112 -3.27 13.90 -2.11
N PRO A 113 -2.17 13.33 -2.61
CA PRO A 113 -0.82 13.77 -2.26
C PRO A 113 -0.73 15.30 -2.31
N HIS A 114 -0.10 15.92 -1.31
CA HIS A 114 0.01 17.38 -1.14
C HIS A 114 -1.30 18.18 -0.99
N GLY A 115 -2.46 17.52 -0.82
CA GLY A 115 -3.72 18.19 -0.50
C GLY A 115 -3.74 18.71 0.95
N LEU A 116 -4.30 19.90 1.18
CA LEU A 116 -4.62 20.38 2.53
C LEU A 116 -5.56 19.39 3.22
N PHE A 117 -5.23 19.00 4.45
CA PHE A 117 -6.15 18.27 5.32
C PHE A 117 -7.28 19.23 5.70
N LEU A 118 -8.46 19.02 5.11
CA LEU A 118 -9.71 19.63 5.56
C LEU A 118 -10.40 18.68 6.53
#